data_AF-A0A8J7BBQ9-F1
#
_entry.id   AF-A0A8J7BBQ9-F1
#
_cell.length_a   1.000
_cell.length_b   1.000
_cell.length_c   1.000
_cell.angle_alpha   90.00
_cell.angle_beta   90.00
_cell.angle_gamma   90.00
#
_symmetry.space_group_name_H-M   'P 1'
#
loop_
_entity.id
_entity.type
_entity.pdbx_description
1 polymer ?
#
loop_
_entity_poly.entity_id
_entity_poly.type
_entity_poly.pdbx_seq_one_letter_code
_entity_poly.pdbx_strand_id
1 'polypeptide(L)' 'MLFADPDFPHVVLSFDYRGFRLELDQSIEDGVPLYAVWATYDMGCAVAVPGVVSRSEAIYKARQWVDRRLSSPGRGGSGR' A
#
# COMPACT_ATOMS: atom_id res chain seq x y z
N MET A 1 -9.92 10.35 -29.05
CA MET A 1 -9.30 10.26 -27.72
C MET A 1 -10.43 9.99 -26.74
N LEU A 2 -10.71 8.71 -26.47
CA LEU A 2 -11.68 8.31 -25.45
C LEU A 2 -10.92 8.38 -24.13
N PHE A 3 -11.32 9.28 -23.24
CA PHE A 3 -10.90 9.21 -21.85
C PHE A 3 -11.51 7.92 -21.31
N ALA A 4 -10.68 6.91 -21.04
CA ALA A 4 -11.14 5.72 -20.34
C ALA A 4 -11.71 6.16 -18.99
N ASP A 5 -12.81 5.56 -18.56
CA ASP A 5 -13.38 5.83 -17.26
C ASP A 5 -12.28 5.69 -16.18
N PRO A 6 -12.10 6.69 -15.31
CA PRO A 6 -11.05 6.64 -14.30
C PRO A 6 -11.29 5.45 -13.37
N ASP A 7 -10.32 4.54 -13.32
CA ASP A 7 -10.29 3.42 -12.38
C ASP A 7 -9.90 3.95 -11.00
N PHE A 8 -10.91 4.34 -10.23
CA PHE A 8 -10.73 4.83 -8.88
C PHE A 8 -10.38 3.67 -7.94
N PRO A 9 -9.59 3.89 -6.87
CA PRO A 9 -9.27 2.84 -5.92
C PRO A 9 -10.54 2.17 -5.36
N HIS A 10 -10.66 0.88 -5.61
CA HIS A 10 -11.66 -0.03 -5.10
C HIS A 10 -11.15 -0.65 -3.80
N VAL A 11 -11.11 0.15 -2.73
CA VAL A 11 -10.65 -0.31 -1.41
C VAL A 11 -11.62 -1.37 -0.86
N VAL A 12 -11.16 -2.62 -0.81
CA VAL A 12 -11.94 -3.76 -0.30
C VAL A 12 -11.63 -4.12 1.15
N LEU A 13 -10.55 -3.58 1.71
CA LEU A 13 -10.18 -3.75 3.12
C LEU A 13 -9.33 -2.58 3.59
N SER A 14 -9.61 -2.07 4.79
CA SER A 14 -8.75 -1.11 5.49
C SER A 14 -8.46 -1.60 6.90
N PHE A 15 -7.22 -1.46 7.36
CA PHE A 15 -6.85 -1.76 8.75
C PHE A 15 -5.62 -0.96 9.19
N ASP A 16 -5.55 -0.67 10.49
CA ASP A 16 -4.39 0.00 11.08
C ASP A 16 -3.31 -1.02 11.47
N TYR A 17 -2.06 -0.67 11.20
CA TYR A 17 -0.89 -1.46 11.59
C TYR A 17 0.29 -0.55 11.93
N ARG A 18 0.68 -0.52 13.21
CA ARG A 18 1.84 0.22 13.73
C ARG A 18 1.91 1.70 13.30
N GLY A 19 0.78 2.41 13.35
CA GLY A 19 0.69 3.82 12.99
C GLY A 19 0.49 4.10 11.50
N PHE A 20 0.29 3.06 10.69
CA PHE A 20 -0.10 3.18 9.29
C PHE A 20 -1.52 2.65 9.10
N ARG A 21 -2.35 3.42 8.42
CA ARG A 21 -3.61 2.93 7.85
C ARG A 21 -3.31 2.26 6.52
N LEU A 22 -3.50 0.95 6.44
CA LEU A 22 -3.26 0.15 5.25
C LEU A 22 -4.59 -0.07 4.51
N GLU A 23 -4.67 0.41 3.29
CA GLU A 23 -5.85 0.33 2.43
C GLU A 23 -5.54 -0.56 1.25
N LEU A 24 -6.21 -1.71 1.21
CA LEU A 24 -6.06 -2.73 0.19
C LEU A 24 -7.09 -2.48 -0.91
N ASP A 25 -6.55 -2.16 -2.07
CA ASP A 25 -7.26 -1.89 -3.31
C ASP A 25 -7.30 -3.16 -4.15
N GLN A 26 -8.44 -3.44 -4.79
CA GLN A 26 -8.61 -4.58 -5.68
C GLN A 26 -9.09 -4.12 -7.05
N SER A 27 -8.30 -4.39 -8.07
CA SER A 27 -8.67 -4.22 -9.47
C SER A 27 -8.67 -5.56 -10.22
N ILE A 28 -9.11 -5.53 -11.47
CA ILE A 28 -9.01 -6.65 -12.41
C ILE A 28 -8.10 -6.23 -13.55
N GLU A 29 -6.97 -6.91 -13.72
CA GLU A 29 -6.03 -6.71 -14.83
C GLU A 29 -5.96 -7.99 -15.65
N ASP A 30 -6.24 -7.91 -16.96
CA ASP A 30 -6.30 -9.06 -17.88
C ASP A 30 -7.16 -10.25 -17.38
N GLY A 31 -8.25 -9.95 -16.65
CA GLY A 31 -9.17 -10.96 -16.10
C GLY A 31 -8.68 -11.61 -14.80
N VAL A 32 -7.57 -11.16 -14.23
CA VAL A 32 -6.99 -11.64 -12.97
C VAL A 32 -7.14 -10.57 -11.89
N PRO A 33 -7.53 -10.92 -10.65
CA PRO A 33 -7.55 -9.96 -9.56
C PRO A 33 -6.13 -9.50 -9.22
N LEU A 34 -5.93 -8.19 -9.15
CA LEU A 34 -4.71 -7.56 -8.67
C LEU A 34 -5.02 -6.81 -7.37
N TYR A 35 -4.15 -6.98 -6.38
CA TYR A 35 -4.25 -6.34 -5.08
C TYR A 35 -3.08 -5.39 -4.86
N ALA A 36 -3.37 -4.10 -4.75
CA ALA A 36 -2.44 -3.07 -4.33
C ALA A 36 -2.71 -2.67 -2.87
N VAL A 37 -1.70 -2.13 -2.19
CA VAL A 37 -1.86 -1.64 -0.81
C VAL A 37 -1.22 -0.27 -0.67
N TRP A 38 -2.03 0.68 -0.24
CA TRP A 38 -1.63 2.03 0.15
C TRP A 38 -1.43 2.10 1.66
N ALA A 39 -0.41 2.82 2.09
CA ALA A 39 -0.09 3.06 3.49
C ALA A 39 -0.14 4.56 3.76
N THR A 40 -1.16 4.98 4.50
CA THR A 40 -1.38 6.35 4.94
C THR A 40 -0.89 6.51 6.38
N TYR A 41 -0.17 7.60 6.66
CA TYR A 41 0.37 7.97 7.96
C TYR A 41 0.31 9.50 8.10
N ASP A 42 0.56 10.04 9.29
CA ASP A 42 0.33 11.46 9.62
C ASP A 42 0.98 12.45 8.64
N MET A 43 2.12 12.09 8.04
CA MET A 43 2.88 12.95 7.14
C MET A 43 2.65 12.65 5.65
N GLY A 44 1.79 11.69 5.29
CA GLY A 44 1.46 11.43 3.88
C GLY A 44 1.02 10.01 3.59
N CYS A 45 1.08 9.64 2.31
CA CYS A 45 0.70 8.32 1.80
C CYS A 45 1.83 7.73 0.95
N ALA A 46 1.96 6.41 0.94
CA ALA A 46 2.90 5.68 0.11
C ALA A 46 2.30 4.35 -0.38
N VAL A 47 2.73 3.90 -1.56
CA VAL A 47 2.41 2.55 -2.04
C VAL A 47 3.28 1.54 -1.29
N ALA A 48 2.66 0.70 -0.45
CA ALA A 48 3.33 -0.37 0.27
C ALA A 48 3.49 -1.63 -0.60
N VAL A 49 2.47 -1.93 -1.41
CA VAL A 49 2.47 -3.03 -2.37
C VAL A 49 1.88 -2.53 -3.69
N PRO A 50 2.64 -2.51 -4.79
CA PRO A 50 2.15 -1.99 -6.07
C PRO A 50 1.15 -2.92 -6.77
N GLY A 51 1.18 -4.22 -6.48
CA GLY A 51 0.29 -5.20 -7.08
C GLY A 51 0.77 -6.63 -6.82
N VAL A 52 -0.13 -7.50 -6.39
CA VAL A 52 0.05 -8.97 -6.33
C VAL A 52 -1.28 -9.65 -6.58
N VAL A 53 -1.27 -10.88 -7.10
CA VAL A 53 -2.49 -11.62 -7.45
C VAL A 53 -3.19 -12.31 -6.26
N SER A 54 -2.59 -12.22 -5.07
CA SER A 54 -3.10 -12.84 -3.85
C SER A 54 -3.35 -11.81 -2.75
N ARG A 55 -4.57 -11.78 -2.23
CA ARG A 55 -4.95 -10.90 -1.12
C ARG A 55 -4.12 -11.15 0.14
N SER A 56 -3.88 -12.41 0.49
CA SER A 56 -3.10 -12.75 1.69
C SER A 56 -1.63 -12.34 1.53
N GLU A 57 -1.09 -12.49 0.33
CA GLU A 57 0.26 -12.03 -0.01
C GLU A 57 0.36 -10.50 0.06
N ALA A 58 -0.65 -9.77 -0.41
CA ALA A 58 -0.71 -8.30 -0.33
C ALA A 58 -0.65 -7.84 1.12
N ILE A 59 -1.46 -8.45 2.00
CA ILE A 59 -1.47 -8.14 3.44
C ILE A 59 -0.12 -8.46 4.08
N TYR A 60 0.46 -9.61 3.77
CA TYR A 60 1.75 -10.03 4.30
C TYR A 60 2.87 -9.06 3.89
N LYS A 61 2.97 -8.73 2.60
CA LYS A 61 3.98 -7.79 2.08
C LYS A 61 3.78 -6.38 2.61
N ALA A 62 2.54 -5.94 2.80
CA ALA A 62 2.25 -4.62 3.37
C ALA A 62 2.75 -4.49 4.82
N ARG A 63 2.55 -5.53 5.66
CA ARG A 63 3.11 -5.57 7.01
C ARG A 63 4.64 -5.57 6.98
N GLN A 64 5.24 -6.40 6.13
CA GLN A 64 6.69 -6.44 5.96
C GLN A 64 7.27 -5.08 5.51
N TRP A 65 6.56 -4.36 4.64
CA TRP A 65 6.94 -3.02 4.22
C TRP A 65 6.96 -2.05 5.40
N VAL A 66 5.92 -2.07 6.25
CA VAL A 66 5.85 -1.25 7.47
C VAL A 66 6.99 -1.60 8.42
N ASP A 67 7.21 -2.90 8.67
CA ASP A 67 8.28 -3.38 9.54
C ASP A 67 9.65 -2.89 9.06
N ARG A 68 9.96 -3.03 7.77
CA ARG A 68 11.23 -2.57 7.20
C ARG A 68 11.42 -1.05 7.31
N ARG A 69 10.33 -0.29 7.18
CA ARG A 69 10.36 1.18 7.28
C ARG A 69 10.63 1.64 8.71
N LEU A 70 10.09 0.92 9.70
CA LEU A 70 10.33 1.19 11.12
C LEU A 70 11.70 0.66 11.60
N SER A 71 12.18 -0.43 11.01
CA SER A 71 13.50 -1.02 11.33
C SER A 71 14.67 -0.28 10.66
N SER A 72 14.42 0.50 9.61
CA SER A 72 15.46 1.34 9.01
C SER A 72 15.68 2.53 9.94
N PRO A 73 16.86 2.70 10.57
CA PRO A 73 17.15 3.90 11.34
C PRO A 73 17.03 5.07 10.37
N GLY A 74 16.05 5.95 10.63
CA GLY A 74 15.83 7.12 9.81
C GLY A 74 17.16 7.86 9.62
N ARG A 75 17.40 8.28 8.38
CA ARG A 75 18.39 9.31 8.03
C ARG A 75 17.97 10.58 8.78
N GLY A 76 18.35 10.65 10.05
CA GLY A 76 17.85 11.59 11.05
C GLY A 76 18.90 11.82 12.13
N GLY A 77 20.14 12.03 11.69
CA GLY A 77 21.24 12.53 12.49
C GLY A 77 21.90 13.69 11.75
N SER A 78 21.18 14.82 11.62
CA SER A 78 21.83 16.11 11.39
C SER A 78 21.95 16.79 12.75
N GLY A 79 23.03 16.44 13.44
CA GLY A 79 23.56 17.22 14.56
C GLY A 79 24.86 17.85 14.09
N ARG A 80 24.82 19.13 13.78
CA ARG A 80 25.98 20.03 13.87
C ARG A 80 25.75 20.94 15.06
#